data_AF-A0A2Z3J114-F1
#
_entry.id   AF-A0A2Z3J114-F1
#
_cell.length_a   1.000
_cell.length_b   1.000
_cell.length_c   1.000
_cell.angle_alpha   90.00
_cell.angle_beta   90.00
_cell.angle_gamma   90.00
#
_symmetry.space_group_name_H-M   'P 1'
#
loop_
_entity.id
_entity.type
_entity.pdbx_description
1 polymer ?
#
loop_
_entity_poly.entity_id
_entity_poly.type
_entity_poly.pdbx_seq_one_letter_code
_entity_poly.pdbx_strand_id
1 'polypeptide(L)'
;MSAAARPLGEALAALRDARGAIATRRDPLFHRRLAELRHWQSDRVAAFHAERVAAYDGDALLEFLTRRFYRDADWSELIGRPEKVARAVDRIVDRDRPLVIAIELQAAAESLDTAMTDALLAENARLNPHSYVRALRRVGRRDDRLQQILWLEELVDLVADYADNRAAWWAFKLARAPARTFGLGRTYDLLAEGYAAMRATTDLKAGTREVIAAQRARLERLIGAELEQH
;
A
#
# COMPACT_ATOMS: atom_id res chain seq x y z
N MET A 1 19.72 -10.64 -2.15
CA MET A 1 18.97 -11.89 -1.89
C MET A 1 17.53 -11.50 -1.71
N SER A 2 16.63 -11.88 -2.62
CA SER A 2 15.19 -11.66 -2.38
C SER A 2 14.82 -12.47 -1.15
N ALA A 3 14.34 -11.83 -0.09
CA ALA A 3 13.70 -12.55 0.99
C ALA A 3 12.61 -13.44 0.37
N ALA A 4 12.52 -14.70 0.80
CA ALA A 4 11.45 -15.57 0.35
C ALA A 4 10.10 -14.90 0.65
N ALA A 5 9.14 -15.01 -0.26
CA ALA A 5 7.83 -14.44 -0.07
C ALA A 5 7.23 -14.98 1.24
N ARG A 6 6.86 -14.08 2.15
CA ARG A 6 6.23 -14.43 3.41
C ARG A 6 4.90 -15.16 3.13
N PRO A 7 4.60 -16.27 3.82
CA PRO A 7 3.27 -16.91 3.75
C PRO A 7 2.16 -15.93 4.16
N LEU A 8 0.95 -16.09 3.61
CA LEU A 8 -0.18 -15.20 3.90
C LEU A 8 -0.49 -15.08 5.41
N GLY A 9 -0.46 -16.19 6.15
CA GLY A 9 -0.70 -16.17 7.61
C GLY A 9 0.27 -15.25 8.35
N GLU A 10 1.55 -15.31 8.01
CA GLU A 10 2.57 -14.45 8.61
C GLU A 10 2.42 -12.99 8.16
N ALA A 11 2.09 -12.73 6.88
CA ALA A 11 1.86 -11.36 6.39
C ALA A 11 0.67 -10.70 7.12
N LEU A 12 -0.41 -11.46 7.31
CA LEU A 12 -1.58 -11.03 8.08
C LEU A 12 -1.26 -10.78 9.55
N ALA A 13 -0.42 -11.62 10.16
CA ALA A 13 0.05 -11.41 11.53
C ALA A 13 0.90 -10.14 11.64
N ALA A 14 1.81 -9.88 10.69
CA ALA A 14 2.61 -8.66 10.67
C ALA A 14 1.75 -7.39 10.58
N LEU A 15 0.72 -7.38 9.71
CA LEU A 15 -0.21 -6.25 9.62
C LEU A 15 -1.02 -6.08 10.92
N ARG A 16 -1.50 -7.19 11.50
CA ARG A 16 -2.20 -7.16 12.80
C ARG A 16 -1.36 -6.52 13.87
N ASP A 17 -0.10 -6.93 13.98
CA ASP A 17 0.80 -6.50 15.04
C ASP A 17 1.20 -5.04 14.86
N ALA A 18 1.43 -4.58 13.62
CA ALA A 18 1.67 -3.16 13.31
C ALA A 18 0.47 -2.28 13.72
N ARG A 19 -0.75 -2.68 13.36
CA ARG A 19 -1.97 -1.95 13.75
C ARG A 19 -2.23 -2.01 15.25
N GLY A 20 -1.95 -3.13 15.91
CA GLY A 20 -2.02 -3.28 17.36
C GLY A 20 -1.04 -2.35 18.09
N ALA A 21 0.20 -2.25 17.60
CA ALA A 21 1.20 -1.33 18.14
C ALA A 21 0.74 0.13 18.06
N ILE A 22 0.12 0.54 16.95
CA ILE A 22 -0.49 1.87 16.81
C ILE A 22 -1.66 2.04 17.80
N ALA A 23 -2.59 1.09 17.83
CA ALA A 23 -3.80 1.18 18.66
C ALA A 23 -3.51 1.23 20.16
N THR A 24 -2.44 0.58 20.64
CA THR A 24 -2.03 0.59 22.05
C THR A 24 -1.37 1.89 22.49
N ARG A 25 -0.98 2.77 21.56
CA ARG A 25 -0.46 4.10 21.89
C ARG A 25 -1.59 4.96 22.47
N ARG A 26 -1.37 5.46 23.70
CA ARG A 26 -2.36 6.28 24.40
C ARG A 26 -2.24 7.78 24.12
N ASP A 27 -1.21 8.20 23.41
CA ASP A 27 -0.96 9.61 23.10
C ASP A 27 -1.90 10.12 21.99
N PRO A 28 -2.86 11.02 22.29
CA PRO A 28 -3.75 11.57 21.27
C PRO A 28 -3.01 12.44 20.25
N LEU A 29 -1.89 13.06 20.63
CA LEU A 29 -1.08 13.86 19.71
C LEU A 29 -0.46 12.98 18.63
N PHE A 30 0.04 11.80 19.00
CA PHE A 30 0.53 10.80 18.05
C PHE A 30 -0.54 10.44 17.02
N HIS A 31 -1.76 10.08 17.45
CA HIS A 31 -2.83 9.69 16.54
C HIS A 31 -3.24 10.82 15.59
N ARG A 32 -3.34 12.05 16.11
CA ARG A 32 -3.60 13.23 15.28
C ARG A 32 -2.50 13.45 14.25
N ARG A 33 -1.23 13.34 14.66
CA ARG A 33 -0.09 13.57 13.77
C ARG A 33 0.05 12.47 12.72
N LEU A 34 -0.22 11.21 13.09
CA LEU A 34 -0.26 10.09 12.16
C LEU A 34 -1.33 10.31 11.08
N ALA A 35 -2.54 10.72 11.47
CA ALA A 35 -3.61 11.02 10.53
C ALA A 35 -3.27 12.20 9.60
N GLU A 36 -2.67 13.27 10.13
CA GLU A 36 -2.18 14.43 9.37
C GLU A 36 -1.11 14.01 8.35
N LEU A 37 -0.13 13.20 8.78
CA LEU A 37 0.92 12.67 7.92
C LEU A 37 0.36 11.83 6.77
N ARG A 38 -0.59 10.93 7.05
CA ARG A 38 -1.21 10.06 6.04
C ARG A 38 -1.94 10.84 4.97
N HIS A 39 -2.72 11.85 5.36
CA HIS A 39 -3.37 12.75 4.40
C HIS A 39 -2.34 13.48 3.55
N TRP A 40 -1.36 14.11 4.19
CA TRP A 40 -0.34 14.86 3.48
C TRP A 40 0.46 14.00 2.49
N GLN A 41 0.87 12.78 2.89
CA GLN A 41 1.59 11.87 2.00
C GLN A 41 0.73 11.44 0.81
N SER A 42 -0.51 11.02 1.07
CA SER A 42 -1.48 10.60 0.06
C SER A 42 -1.71 11.70 -0.98
N ASP A 43 -2.01 12.93 -0.54
CA ASP A 43 -2.28 14.07 -1.43
C ASP A 43 -1.05 14.43 -2.27
N ARG A 44 0.15 14.33 -1.69
CA ARG A 44 1.42 14.64 -2.38
C ARG A 44 1.87 13.56 -3.35
N VAL A 45 1.47 12.31 -3.13
CA VAL A 45 1.67 11.22 -4.10
C VAL A 45 0.68 11.38 -5.24
N ALA A 46 -0.60 11.61 -4.94
CA ALA A 46 -1.63 11.85 -5.95
C ALA A 46 -1.26 13.03 -6.87
N ALA A 47 -0.95 14.19 -6.30
CA ALA A 47 -0.58 15.37 -7.09
C ALA A 47 0.68 15.17 -7.94
N PHE A 48 1.65 14.37 -7.47
CA PHE A 48 2.89 14.12 -8.21
C PHE A 48 2.70 13.18 -9.41
N HIS A 49 1.72 12.28 -9.34
CA HIS A 49 1.44 11.31 -10.39
C HIS A 49 0.26 11.68 -11.29
N ALA A 50 -0.55 12.68 -10.93
CA ALA A 50 -1.77 13.07 -11.65
C ALA A 50 -1.58 13.21 -13.17
N GLU A 51 -0.62 14.02 -13.62
CA GLU A 51 -0.35 14.22 -15.05
C GLU A 51 0.08 12.92 -15.75
N ARG A 52 0.93 12.11 -15.08
CA ARG A 52 1.44 10.85 -15.64
C ARG A 52 0.32 9.83 -15.81
N VAL A 53 -0.54 9.67 -14.80
CA VAL A 53 -1.62 8.67 -14.88
C VAL A 53 -2.73 9.10 -15.85
N ALA A 54 -2.96 10.40 -16.03
CA ALA A 54 -3.95 10.92 -16.97
C ALA A 54 -3.64 10.51 -18.43
N ALA A 55 -2.35 10.34 -18.78
CA ALA A 55 -1.94 9.83 -20.09
C ALA A 55 -2.39 8.38 -20.36
N TYR A 56 -2.84 7.66 -19.33
CA TYR A 56 -3.23 6.26 -19.35
C TYR A 56 -4.66 6.03 -18.81
N ASP A 57 -5.50 7.06 -18.72
CA ASP A 57 -6.82 6.97 -18.08
C ASP A 57 -6.77 6.41 -16.63
N GLY A 58 -5.65 6.63 -15.95
CA GLY A 58 -5.29 5.98 -14.68
C GLY A 58 -5.77 6.72 -13.42
N ASP A 59 -6.58 7.77 -13.54
CA ASP A 59 -7.03 8.59 -12.41
C ASP A 59 -7.78 7.77 -11.35
N ALA A 60 -8.65 6.85 -11.78
CA ALA A 60 -9.38 5.97 -10.88
C ALA A 60 -8.44 5.04 -10.10
N LEU A 61 -7.38 4.54 -10.74
CA LEU A 61 -6.38 3.70 -10.09
C LEU A 61 -5.54 4.50 -9.10
N LEU A 62 -5.18 5.74 -9.45
CA LEU A 62 -4.45 6.63 -8.54
C LEU A 62 -5.28 6.97 -7.30
N GLU A 63 -6.56 7.32 -7.44
CA GLU A 63 -7.46 7.58 -6.31
C GLU A 63 -7.64 6.30 -5.47
N PHE A 64 -7.83 5.14 -6.12
CA PHE A 64 -7.92 3.87 -5.41
C PHE A 64 -6.67 3.61 -4.56
N LEU A 65 -5.47 3.67 -5.16
CA LEU A 65 -4.23 3.34 -4.46
C LEU A 65 -3.91 4.34 -3.33
N THR A 66 -4.05 5.64 -3.59
CA THR A 66 -3.63 6.68 -2.64
C THR A 66 -4.65 6.93 -1.53
N ARG A 67 -5.93 6.64 -1.76
CA ARG A 67 -6.99 6.84 -0.76
C ARG A 67 -7.62 5.54 -0.31
N ARG A 68 -8.32 4.84 -1.19
CA ARG A 68 -9.13 3.66 -0.82
C ARG A 68 -8.27 2.54 -0.23
N PHE A 69 -7.12 2.29 -0.83
CA PHE A 69 -6.17 1.28 -0.41
C PHE A 69 -5.28 1.79 0.73
N TYR A 70 -4.54 2.88 0.53
CA TYR A 70 -3.57 3.35 1.52
C TYR A 70 -4.19 3.90 2.82
N ARG A 71 -5.27 4.68 2.75
CA ARG A 71 -5.85 5.36 3.93
C ARG A 71 -7.07 4.65 4.50
N ASP A 72 -8.00 4.27 3.63
CA ASP A 72 -9.37 3.92 4.04
C ASP A 72 -9.61 2.40 4.12
N ALA A 73 -8.60 1.57 3.82
CA ALA A 73 -8.76 0.13 3.75
C ALA A 73 -9.00 -0.52 5.13
N ASP A 74 -10.16 -1.17 5.25
CA ASP A 74 -10.53 -1.98 6.40
C ASP A 74 -10.08 -3.44 6.22
N TRP A 75 -8.91 -3.77 6.78
CA TRP A 75 -8.38 -5.12 6.82
C TRP A 75 -8.82 -5.94 8.04
N SER A 76 -9.80 -5.48 8.83
CA SER A 76 -10.21 -6.15 10.07
C SER A 76 -10.67 -7.61 9.86
N GLU A 77 -11.34 -7.89 8.73
CA GLU A 77 -11.74 -9.25 8.34
C GLU A 77 -10.54 -10.20 8.23
N LEU A 78 -9.41 -9.69 7.72
CA LEU A 78 -8.24 -10.51 7.46
C LEU A 78 -7.32 -10.69 8.68
N ILE A 79 -7.12 -9.62 9.45
CA ILE A 79 -6.13 -9.62 10.54
C ILE A 79 -6.67 -10.16 11.86
N GLY A 80 -7.99 -10.37 11.99
CA GLY A 80 -8.60 -10.84 13.23
C GLY A 80 -8.15 -12.25 13.65
N ARG A 81 -7.96 -13.15 12.69
CA ARG A 81 -7.44 -14.52 12.92
C ARG A 81 -6.55 -14.95 11.74
N PRO A 82 -5.30 -14.47 11.65
CA PRO A 82 -4.41 -14.63 10.49
C PRO A 82 -4.37 -16.05 9.92
N GLU A 83 -4.08 -17.04 10.77
CA GLU A 83 -4.00 -18.45 10.38
C GLU A 83 -5.32 -19.05 9.87
N LYS A 84 -6.45 -18.64 10.47
CA LYS A 84 -7.77 -19.12 10.04
C LYS A 84 -8.15 -18.51 8.70
N VAL A 85 -7.82 -17.24 8.51
CA VAL A 85 -8.07 -16.50 7.27
C VAL A 85 -7.21 -17.04 6.14
N ALA A 86 -5.92 -17.29 6.37
CA ALA A 86 -5.04 -17.88 5.36
C ALA A 86 -5.62 -19.20 4.82
N ARG A 87 -6.01 -20.12 5.72
CA ARG A 87 -6.69 -21.38 5.34
C ARG A 87 -8.03 -21.18 4.63
N ALA A 88 -8.73 -20.07 4.88
CA ALA A 88 -9.97 -19.77 4.17
C ALA A 88 -9.69 -19.26 2.75
N VAL A 89 -8.66 -18.43 2.59
CA VAL A 89 -8.19 -17.93 1.29
C VAL A 89 -7.70 -19.09 0.41
N ASP A 90 -6.96 -20.05 0.98
CA ASP A 90 -6.50 -21.26 0.27
C ASP A 90 -7.65 -22.11 -0.31
N ARG A 91 -8.87 -21.96 0.22
CA ARG A 91 -10.08 -22.64 -0.30
C ARG A 91 -10.82 -21.84 -1.37
N ILE A 92 -10.48 -20.56 -1.55
CA ILE A 92 -11.14 -19.65 -2.49
C ILE A 92 -10.28 -19.45 -3.74
N VAL A 93 -8.97 -19.33 -3.58
CA VAL A 93 -8.03 -19.01 -4.67
C VAL A 93 -6.83 -19.95 -4.68
N ASP A 94 -6.35 -20.29 -5.88
CA ASP A 94 -5.15 -21.12 -6.06
C ASP A 94 -3.84 -20.32 -5.93
N ARG A 95 -3.92 -18.98 -6.02
CA ARG A 95 -2.77 -18.07 -5.98
C ARG A 95 -3.11 -16.85 -5.13
N ASP A 96 -2.50 -16.76 -3.97
CA ASP A 96 -2.71 -15.71 -2.98
C ASP A 96 -1.69 -14.56 -3.08
N ARG A 97 -0.65 -14.69 -3.92
CA ARG A 97 0.46 -13.74 -4.01
C ARG A 97 0.03 -12.27 -4.13
N PRO A 98 -0.96 -11.88 -4.97
CA PRO A 98 -1.44 -10.49 -5.01
C PRO A 98 -1.99 -10.02 -3.66
N LEU A 99 -2.71 -10.88 -2.94
CA LEU A 99 -3.22 -10.56 -1.60
C LEU A 99 -2.07 -10.43 -0.59
N VAL A 100 -1.10 -11.36 -0.63
CA VAL A 100 0.10 -11.27 0.23
C VAL A 100 0.81 -9.93 0.03
N ILE A 101 1.06 -9.54 -1.22
CA ILE A 101 1.72 -8.26 -1.52
C ILE A 101 0.90 -7.07 -1.04
N ALA A 102 -0.41 -7.09 -1.24
CA ALA A 102 -1.29 -6.03 -0.76
C ALA A 102 -1.19 -5.86 0.77
N ILE A 103 -1.12 -6.96 1.51
CA ILE A 103 -0.96 -6.95 2.98
C ILE A 103 0.44 -6.49 3.39
N GLU A 104 1.50 -6.91 2.69
CA GLU A 104 2.87 -6.44 2.93
C GLU A 104 3.01 -4.93 2.71
N LEU A 105 2.42 -4.40 1.63
CA LEU A 105 2.39 -2.97 1.36
C LEU A 105 1.75 -2.19 2.51
N GLN A 106 0.64 -2.71 3.04
CA GLN A 106 -0.08 -2.10 4.17
C GLN A 106 0.73 -2.19 5.46
N ALA A 107 1.31 -3.34 5.79
CA ALA A 107 2.13 -3.50 6.98
C ALA A 107 3.37 -2.59 6.95
N ALA A 108 4.04 -2.50 5.80
CA ALA A 108 5.16 -1.60 5.60
C ALA A 108 4.74 -0.13 5.70
N ALA A 109 3.57 0.24 5.17
CA ALA A 109 3.03 1.59 5.30
C ALA A 109 2.74 1.96 6.77
N GLU A 110 2.08 1.10 7.54
CA GLU A 110 1.83 1.30 8.98
C GLU A 110 3.14 1.50 9.76
N SER A 111 4.15 0.68 9.45
CA SER A 111 5.48 0.75 10.08
C SER A 111 6.23 2.04 9.74
N LEU A 112 6.27 2.42 8.47
CA LEU A 112 6.95 3.62 8.01
C LEU A 112 6.25 4.89 8.49
N ASP A 113 4.92 4.94 8.46
CA ASP A 113 4.14 6.09 8.93
C ASP A 113 4.32 6.29 10.44
N THR A 114 4.39 5.22 11.21
CA THR A 114 4.68 5.28 12.65
C THR A 114 6.06 5.89 12.89
N ALA A 115 7.09 5.39 12.21
CA ALA A 115 8.46 5.90 12.35
C ALA A 115 8.59 7.37 11.92
N MET A 116 7.93 7.76 10.83
CA MET A 116 7.87 9.15 10.35
C MET A 116 7.15 10.05 11.35
N THR A 117 6.05 9.57 11.94
CA THR A 117 5.29 10.30 12.96
C THR A 117 6.16 10.54 14.20
N ASP A 118 6.86 9.52 14.67
CA ASP A 118 7.78 9.63 15.82
C ASP A 118 8.91 10.65 15.55
N ALA A 119 9.50 10.61 14.36
CA ALA A 119 10.53 11.58 13.97
C ALA A 119 10.00 13.02 13.93
N LEU A 120 8.78 13.24 13.42
CA LEU A 120 8.15 14.56 13.39
C LEU A 120 7.81 15.08 14.80
N LEU A 121 7.36 14.19 15.69
CA LEU A 121 7.04 14.55 17.08
C LEU A 121 8.29 14.88 17.89
N ALA A 122 9.38 14.11 17.72
CA ALA A 122 10.64 14.34 18.42
C ALA A 122 11.23 15.73 18.14
N GLU A 123 10.95 16.30 16.97
CA GLU A 123 11.41 17.64 16.58
C GLU A 123 10.38 18.74 16.88
N ASN A 124 9.20 18.39 17.40
CA ASN A 124 8.04 19.27 17.57
C ASN A 124 7.76 20.14 16.31
N ALA A 125 8.05 19.59 15.13
CA ALA A 125 7.98 20.33 13.88
C ALA A 125 6.55 20.31 13.34
N ARG A 126 6.08 21.40 12.72
CA ARG A 126 4.85 21.35 11.90
C ARG A 126 5.12 20.54 10.63
N LEU A 127 4.12 19.81 10.14
CA LEU A 127 4.27 19.06 8.89
C LEU A 127 4.32 20.01 7.69
N ASN A 128 5.44 19.98 6.96
CA ASN A 128 5.66 20.72 5.73
C ASN A 128 6.73 19.97 4.90
N PRO A 129 7.02 20.37 3.64
CA PRO A 129 8.00 19.68 2.82
C PRO A 129 9.39 19.54 3.47
N HIS A 130 9.88 20.56 4.17
CA HIS A 130 11.19 20.55 4.80
C HIS A 130 11.26 19.59 6.00
N SER A 131 10.30 19.69 6.93
CA SER A 131 10.22 18.78 8.08
C SER A 131 9.94 17.34 7.66
N TYR A 132 9.17 17.13 6.60
CA TYR A 132 8.94 15.81 6.02
C TYR A 132 10.25 15.18 5.50
N VAL A 133 11.03 15.91 4.70
CA VAL A 133 12.31 15.41 4.17
C VAL A 133 13.32 15.14 5.29
N ARG A 134 13.38 16.02 6.30
CA ARG A 134 14.24 15.81 7.46
C ARG A 134 13.85 14.56 8.25
N ALA A 135 12.56 14.38 8.53
CA ALA A 135 12.05 13.17 9.18
C ALA A 135 12.33 11.92 8.33
N LEU A 136 12.13 11.98 7.02
CA LEU A 136 12.41 10.90 6.07
C LEU A 136 13.86 10.43 6.14
N ARG A 137 14.81 11.38 6.14
CA ARG A 137 16.24 11.09 6.23
C ARG A 137 16.62 10.54 7.60
N ARG A 138 16.07 11.12 8.67
CA ARG A 138 16.28 10.65 10.04
C ARG A 138 15.78 9.22 10.25
N VAL A 139 14.63 8.87 9.68
CA VAL A 139 14.11 7.50 9.72
C VAL A 139 15.06 6.54 8.99
N GLY A 140 15.69 6.95 7.88
CA GLY A 140 16.79 6.21 7.27
C GLY A 140 16.41 4.86 6.62
N ARG A 141 15.12 4.54 6.50
CA ARG A 141 14.61 3.26 5.97
C ARG A 141 14.45 3.28 4.45
N ARG A 142 15.54 3.57 3.73
CA ARG A 142 15.56 3.64 2.26
C ARG A 142 15.13 2.33 1.62
N ASP A 143 15.69 1.23 2.09
CA ASP A 143 15.50 -0.09 1.47
C ASP A 143 14.06 -0.58 1.61
N ASP A 144 13.40 -0.29 2.73
CA ASP A 144 11.98 -0.62 2.91
C ASP A 144 11.08 0.13 1.93
N ARG A 145 11.40 1.40 1.64
CA ARG A 145 10.65 2.18 0.65
C ARG A 145 10.89 1.69 -0.77
N LEU A 146 12.11 1.27 -1.10
CA LEU A 146 12.39 0.60 -2.37
C LEU A 146 11.64 -0.73 -2.49
N GLN A 147 11.57 -1.48 -1.39
CA GLN A 147 10.81 -2.72 -1.36
C GLN A 147 9.31 -2.49 -1.58
N GLN A 148 8.72 -1.42 -1.03
CA GLN A 148 7.34 -1.03 -1.34
C GLN A 148 7.13 -0.74 -2.83
N ILE A 149 8.09 -0.07 -3.49
CA ILE A 149 8.03 0.20 -4.93
C ILE A 149 8.09 -1.11 -5.72
N LEU A 150 8.98 -2.04 -5.35
CA LEU A 150 9.09 -3.35 -6.00
C LEU A 150 7.83 -4.19 -5.82
N TRP A 151 7.23 -4.17 -4.63
CA TRP A 151 5.95 -4.84 -4.38
C TRP A 151 4.80 -4.24 -5.19
N LEU A 152 4.75 -2.92 -5.34
CA LEU A 152 3.72 -2.30 -6.19
C LEU A 152 3.88 -2.71 -7.66
N GLU A 153 5.11 -2.73 -8.17
CA GLU A 153 5.42 -3.21 -9.53
C GLU A 153 5.00 -4.67 -9.71
N GLU A 154 5.40 -5.57 -8.80
CA GLU A 154 5.02 -6.99 -8.83
C GLU A 154 3.51 -7.19 -8.74
N LEU A 155 2.81 -6.44 -7.87
CA LEU A 155 1.36 -6.52 -7.72
C LEU A 155 0.66 -6.16 -9.03
N VAL A 156 1.07 -5.07 -9.68
CA VAL A 156 0.47 -4.67 -10.94
C VAL A 156 0.77 -5.67 -12.04
N ASP A 157 1.99 -6.19 -12.15
CA ASP A 157 2.32 -7.19 -13.16
C ASP A 157 1.46 -8.44 -13.02
N LEU A 158 1.30 -8.95 -11.79
CA LEU A 158 0.43 -10.08 -11.49
C LEU A 158 -1.03 -9.79 -11.86
N VAL A 159 -1.55 -8.60 -11.53
CA VAL A 159 -2.96 -8.27 -11.77
C VAL A 159 -3.22 -7.92 -13.25
N ALA A 160 -2.28 -7.30 -13.95
CA ALA A 160 -2.40 -6.99 -15.37
C ALA A 160 -2.60 -8.27 -16.20
N ASP A 161 -1.86 -9.33 -15.89
CA ASP A 161 -2.04 -10.64 -16.54
C ASP A 161 -3.44 -11.22 -16.32
N TYR A 162 -4.07 -10.93 -15.17
CA TYR A 162 -5.46 -11.32 -14.91
C TYR A 162 -6.48 -10.37 -15.56
N ALA A 163 -6.20 -9.07 -15.59
CA ALA A 163 -7.06 -8.02 -16.13
C ALA A 163 -7.40 -8.24 -17.61
N ASP A 164 -6.42 -8.72 -18.38
CA ASP A 164 -6.54 -9.04 -19.80
C ASP A 164 -7.24 -10.39 -20.05
N ASN A 165 -7.44 -11.20 -19.00
CA ASN A 165 -8.00 -12.54 -19.11
C ASN A 165 -9.47 -12.60 -18.65
N ARG A 166 -10.38 -12.82 -19.61
CA ARG A 166 -11.83 -12.96 -19.35
C ARG A 166 -12.17 -14.08 -18.36
N ALA A 167 -11.45 -15.20 -18.39
CA ALA A 167 -11.68 -16.32 -17.47
C ALA A 167 -11.26 -15.97 -16.05
N ALA A 168 -10.14 -15.26 -15.88
CA ALA A 168 -9.68 -14.78 -14.57
C ALA A 168 -10.69 -13.81 -13.95
N TRP A 169 -11.27 -12.92 -14.74
CA TRP A 169 -12.32 -12.02 -14.27
C TRP A 169 -13.58 -12.76 -13.81
N TRP A 170 -14.01 -13.78 -14.56
CA TRP A 170 -15.14 -14.61 -14.16
C TRP A 170 -14.84 -15.40 -12.88
N ALA A 171 -13.64 -15.97 -12.75
CA ALA A 171 -13.20 -16.65 -11.54
C ALA A 171 -13.21 -15.70 -10.32
N PHE A 172 -12.68 -14.49 -10.50
CA PHE A 172 -12.75 -13.45 -9.46
C PHE A 172 -14.20 -13.15 -9.07
N LYS A 173 -15.10 -12.96 -10.04
CA LYS A 173 -16.53 -12.76 -9.74
C LYS A 173 -17.19 -13.90 -8.97
N LEU A 174 -16.85 -15.14 -9.33
CA LEU A 174 -17.37 -16.33 -8.65
C LEU A 174 -16.85 -16.46 -7.21
N ALA A 175 -15.66 -15.93 -6.91
CA ALA A 175 -15.10 -15.89 -5.57
C ALA A 175 -15.89 -15.02 -4.58
N ARG A 176 -16.82 -14.17 -5.05
CA ARG A 176 -17.64 -13.30 -4.19
C ARG A 176 -18.47 -14.07 -3.15
N ALA A 177 -19.16 -15.12 -3.60
CA ALA A 177 -20.02 -15.92 -2.73
C ALA A 177 -19.23 -16.64 -1.62
N PRO A 178 -18.18 -17.44 -1.93
CA PRO A 178 -17.39 -18.08 -0.88
C PRO A 178 -16.66 -17.06 0.01
N ALA A 179 -16.18 -15.92 -0.53
CA ALA A 179 -15.60 -14.86 0.29
C ALA A 179 -16.58 -14.38 1.37
N ARG A 180 -17.85 -14.13 1.02
CA ARG A 180 -18.88 -13.75 2.00
C ARG A 180 -19.14 -14.86 3.02
N THR A 181 -19.21 -16.11 2.59
CA THR A 181 -19.38 -17.27 3.49
C THR A 181 -18.23 -17.37 4.51
N PHE A 182 -17.00 -17.04 4.11
CA PHE A 182 -15.84 -17.03 5.00
C PHE A 182 -15.66 -15.72 5.77
N GLY A 183 -16.56 -14.74 5.64
CA GLY A 183 -16.48 -13.46 6.34
C GLY A 183 -15.47 -12.47 5.73
N LEU A 184 -15.13 -12.64 4.45
CA LEU A 184 -14.19 -11.83 3.66
C LEU A 184 -14.93 -10.94 2.64
N GLY A 185 -16.17 -10.57 2.94
CA GLY A 185 -17.04 -9.85 2.01
C GLY A 185 -16.53 -8.44 1.70
N ARG A 186 -16.13 -7.69 2.73
CA ARG A 186 -15.60 -6.32 2.55
C ARG A 186 -14.26 -6.35 1.86
N THR A 187 -13.42 -7.32 2.22
CA THR A 187 -12.13 -7.55 1.57
C THR A 187 -12.33 -7.80 0.08
N TYR A 188 -13.27 -8.68 -0.28
CA TYR A 188 -13.60 -8.93 -1.68
C TYR A 188 -14.06 -7.65 -2.40
N ASP A 189 -14.98 -6.89 -1.79
CA ASP A 189 -15.51 -5.67 -2.42
C ASP A 189 -14.39 -4.61 -2.63
N LEU A 190 -13.45 -4.46 -1.68
CA LEU A 190 -12.26 -3.60 -1.84
C LEU A 190 -11.35 -4.06 -2.99
N LEU A 191 -11.05 -5.35 -3.07
CA LEU A 191 -10.24 -5.91 -4.16
C LEU A 191 -10.94 -5.75 -5.52
N ALA A 192 -12.27 -5.84 -5.54
CA ALA A 192 -13.07 -5.64 -6.74
C ALA A 192 -13.03 -4.18 -7.22
N GLU A 193 -13.06 -3.20 -6.30
CA GLU A 193 -12.85 -1.78 -6.63
C GLU A 193 -11.47 -1.57 -7.30
N GLY A 194 -10.41 -2.11 -6.71
CA GLY A 194 -9.05 -1.98 -7.26
C GLY A 194 -8.89 -2.63 -8.62
N TYR A 195 -9.43 -3.84 -8.78
CA TYR A 195 -9.41 -4.55 -10.05
C TYR A 195 -10.19 -3.79 -11.15
N ALA A 196 -11.33 -3.19 -10.81
CA ALA A 196 -12.08 -2.37 -11.75
C ALA A 196 -11.30 -1.13 -12.18
N ALA A 197 -10.62 -0.46 -11.25
CA ALA A 197 -9.78 0.70 -11.55
C ALA A 197 -8.58 0.34 -12.45
N MET A 198 -7.93 -0.80 -12.19
CA MET A 198 -6.84 -1.30 -13.03
C MET A 198 -7.31 -1.62 -14.46
N ARG A 199 -8.51 -2.22 -14.62
CA ARG A 199 -9.08 -2.49 -15.95
C ARG A 199 -9.51 -1.25 -16.73
N ALA A 200 -9.77 -0.14 -16.04
CA ALA A 200 -10.08 1.14 -16.66
C ALA A 200 -8.82 1.88 -17.12
N THR A 201 -7.63 1.47 -16.67
CA THR A 201 -6.35 2.07 -17.03
C THR A 201 -5.87 1.53 -18.38
N THR A 202 -5.68 2.41 -19.35
CA THR A 202 -5.11 2.11 -20.66
C THR A 202 -3.61 1.77 -20.52
N ASP A 203 -3.15 0.68 -21.14
CA ASP A 203 -1.74 0.22 -21.04
C ASP A 203 -1.19 0.24 -19.59
N LEU A 204 -1.91 -0.43 -18.69
CA LEU A 204 -1.62 -0.50 -17.25
C LEU A 204 -0.14 -0.79 -16.95
N LYS A 205 0.50 -1.67 -17.72
CA LYS A 205 1.92 -2.02 -17.54
C LYS A 205 2.83 -0.85 -17.91
N ALA A 206 2.62 -0.16 -19.04
CA ALA A 206 3.44 0.99 -19.39
C ALA A 206 3.26 2.15 -18.40
N GLY A 207 2.01 2.50 -18.07
CA GLY A 207 1.72 3.56 -17.10
C GLY A 207 2.32 3.29 -15.72
N THR A 208 2.27 2.03 -15.27
CA THR A 208 2.88 1.65 -13.99
C THR A 208 4.39 1.74 -14.03
N ARG A 209 5.06 1.28 -15.10
CA ARG A 209 6.51 1.44 -15.25
C ARG A 209 6.93 2.91 -15.17
N GLU A 210 6.19 3.81 -15.80
CA GLU A 210 6.46 5.26 -15.74
C GLU A 210 6.29 5.83 -14.32
N VAL A 211 5.21 5.47 -13.63
CA VAL A 211 4.95 5.85 -12.23
C VAL A 211 6.07 5.34 -11.31
N ILE A 212 6.45 4.07 -11.46
CA ILE A 212 7.52 3.43 -10.66
C ILE A 212 8.86 4.10 -10.91
N ALA A 213 9.24 4.36 -12.16
CA ALA A 213 10.48 5.06 -12.51
C ALA A 213 10.52 6.47 -11.91
N ALA A 214 9.43 7.24 -12.05
CA ALA A 214 9.32 8.58 -11.49
C ALA A 214 9.44 8.55 -9.95
N GLN A 215 8.86 7.54 -9.30
CA GLN A 215 8.90 7.43 -7.85
C GLN A 215 10.25 6.97 -7.30
N ARG A 216 10.96 6.08 -7.99
CA ARG A 216 12.35 5.73 -7.66
C ARG A 216 13.25 6.97 -7.72
N ALA A 217 13.18 7.72 -8.82
CA ALA A 217 13.95 8.94 -8.99
C ALA A 217 13.59 10.01 -7.94
N ARG A 218 12.32 10.11 -7.54
CA ARG A 218 11.89 11.00 -6.46
C ARG A 218 12.46 10.57 -5.11
N LEU A 219 12.40 9.28 -4.77
CA LEU A 219 12.93 8.74 -3.52
C LEU A 219 14.44 9.01 -3.41
N GLU A 220 15.18 8.77 -4.49
CA GLU A 220 16.62 9.05 -4.57
C GLU A 220 16.94 10.53 -4.33
N ARG A 221 16.20 11.46 -4.93
CA ARG A 221 16.39 12.90 -4.67
C ARG A 221 16.08 13.28 -3.22
N LEU A 222 15.01 12.74 -2.64
CA LEU A 222 14.60 13.07 -1.28
C LEU A 222 15.62 12.56 -0.24
N ILE A 223 16.23 11.40 -0.47
CA ILE A 223 17.21 10.79 0.45
C ILE A 223 18.64 11.26 0.16
N GLY A 224 19.01 11.47 -1.10
CA GLY A 224 20.39 11.66 -1.57
C GLY A 224 20.86 13.10 -1.77
N ALA A 225 20.02 14.12 -1.65
CA ALA A 225 20.53 15.50 -1.62
C ALA A 225 21.04 15.82 -0.21
N GLU A 226 22.32 15.68 0.07
CA GLU A 226 22.92 16.30 1.27
C GLU A 226 22.39 17.74 1.39
N LEU A 227 21.85 18.10 2.55
CA LEU A 227 21.60 19.52 2.81
C LEU A 227 22.99 20.11 2.97
N GLU A 228 23.47 20.82 1.94
CA GLU A 228 24.50 21.83 2.15
C GLU A 228 23.98 22.74 3.26
N GLN A 229 24.62 22.62 4.41
CA GLN A 229 24.39 23.48 5.55
C GLN A 229 24.91 24.87 5.14
N HIS A 230 23.99 25.78 4.81
CA HIS A 230 24.24 27.21 4.84
C HIS A 230 23.59 27.80 6.09
#